data_AF-A0A7J9F6P6-F1
#
_entry.id   AF-A0A7J9F6P6-F1
#
_cell.length_a   1.000
_cell.length_b   1.000
_cell.length_c   1.000
_cell.angle_alpha   90.00
_cell.angle_beta   90.00
_cell.angle_gamma   90.00
#
_symmetry.space_group_name_H-M   'P 1'
#
loop_
_entity.id
_entity.type
_entity.pdbx_description
1 polymer ?
#
loop_
_entity_poly.entity_id
_entity_poly.type
_entity_poly.pdbx_seq_one_letter_code
_entity_poly.pdbx_strand_id
1 'polypeptide(L)' 'MSISGNKSIVVRRVFAEDLDSELLMIKEAILTDSIELFKRQGIDFEKNKEKGIDSKDFAKKFWDYGLVFNSYGLKSIT' A
#
# COMPACT_ATOMS: atom_id res chain seq x y z
N MET A 1 26.77 -46.35 -17.95
CA MET A 1 25.61 -45.50 -18.31
C MET A 1 25.19 -44.78 -17.03
N SER A 2 25.05 -43.45 -17.09
CA SER A 2 24.81 -42.54 -15.97
C SER A 2 23.43 -42.72 -15.34
N ILE A 3 23.32 -42.52 -14.03
CA ILE A 3 22.50 -41.41 -13.52
C ILE A 3 23.08 -40.93 -12.19
N SER A 4 23.82 -39.83 -12.31
CA SER A 4 24.09 -38.79 -11.31
C SER A 4 23.27 -38.96 -10.02
N GLY A 5 23.94 -39.39 -8.94
CA GLY A 5 23.39 -39.35 -7.60
C GLY A 5 22.80 -37.98 -7.34
N ASN A 6 21.51 -37.97 -7.01
CA ASN A 6 20.75 -36.78 -6.66
C ASN A 6 21.56 -35.96 -5.65
N LYS A 7 22.19 -34.88 -6.12
CA LYS A 7 22.66 -33.82 -5.24
C LYS A 7 21.41 -33.33 -4.55
N SER A 8 21.26 -33.73 -3.29
CA SER A 8 20.19 -33.26 -2.41
C SER A 8 20.11 -31.75 -2.60
N ILE A 9 18.99 -31.29 -3.15
CA ILE A 9 18.65 -29.88 -3.12
C ILE A 9 18.58 -29.59 -1.63
N VAL A 10 19.61 -28.92 -1.10
CA VAL A 10 19.53 -28.33 0.24
C VAL A 10 18.47 -27.26 0.10
N VAL A 11 17.21 -27.66 0.29
CA VAL A 11 16.15 -26.72 0.61
C VAL A 11 16.68 -26.05 1.86
N ARG A 12 17.14 -24.81 1.71
CA ARG A 12 17.33 -23.94 2.87
C ARG A 12 15.98 -23.95 3.53
N ARG A 13 15.85 -24.76 4.57
CA ARG A 13 14.80 -24.65 5.57
C ARG A 13 15.04 -23.26 6.15
N VAL A 14 14.44 -22.25 5.53
CA VAL A 14 14.14 -21.00 6.22
C VAL A 14 13.34 -21.48 7.41
N PHE A 15 13.92 -21.35 8.60
CA PHE A 15 13.26 -21.71 9.83
C PHE A 15 12.02 -20.82 9.91
N ALA A 16 10.87 -21.37 9.50
CA ALA A 16 9.56 -20.73 9.55
C ALA A 16 9.05 -20.68 10.99
N GLU A 17 9.90 -20.25 11.92
CA GLU A 17 9.57 -20.26 13.35
C GLU A 17 8.83 -18.98 13.75
N ASP A 18 8.87 -17.91 12.96
CA ASP A 18 7.98 -16.76 13.15
C ASP A 18 7.79 -15.90 11.88
N LEU A 19 6.97 -16.39 10.95
CA LEU A 19 6.59 -15.64 9.74
C LEU A 19 5.88 -14.32 10.08
N ASP A 20 5.19 -14.25 11.22
CA ASP A 20 4.49 -13.05 11.66
C ASP A 20 5.48 -11.96 12.10
N SER A 21 6.54 -12.33 12.82
CA SER A 21 7.63 -11.41 13.16
C SER A 21 8.41 -10.94 11.93
N GLU A 22 8.73 -11.82 10.97
CA GLU A 22 9.39 -11.41 9.72
C GLU A 22 8.50 -10.45 8.91
N LEU A 23 7.21 -10.74 8.80
CA LEU A 23 6.25 -9.87 8.12
C LEU A 23 6.10 -8.53 8.84
N LEU A 24 6.15 -8.51 10.17
CA LEU A 24 6.09 -7.28 10.97
C LEU A 24 7.32 -6.41 10.71
N MET A 25 8.53 -6.98 10.73
CA MET A 25 9.76 -6.24 10.42
C MET A 25 9.73 -5.63 9.01
N ILE A 26 9.25 -6.39 8.01
CA ILE A 26 9.12 -5.88 6.64
C ILE A 26 8.12 -4.72 6.58
N LYS A 27 6.97 -4.83 7.26
CA LYS A 27 5.97 -3.75 7.33
C LYS A 27 6.55 -2.49 7.99
N GLU A 28 7.28 -2.64 9.08
CA GLU A 28 7.93 -1.52 9.79
C GLU A 28 8.99 -0.84 8.93
N ALA A 29 9.81 -1.61 8.22
CA ALA A 29 10.80 -1.09 7.28
C ALA A 29 10.13 -0.30 6.15
N ILE A 30 9.10 -0.86 5.50
CA ILE A 30 8.36 -0.19 4.42
C ILE A 30 7.69 1.10 4.93
N LEU A 31 7.10 1.07 6.12
CA LEU A 31 6.47 2.24 6.72
C LEU A 31 7.49 3.34 6.98
N THR A 32 8.66 2.98 7.51
CA THR A 32 9.74 3.94 7.81
C THR A 32 10.29 4.56 6.53
N ASP A 33 10.62 3.74 5.54
CA ASP A 33 11.16 4.18 4.25
C ASP A 33 10.19 5.10 3.50
N SER A 34 8.90 4.77 3.51
CA SER A 34 7.87 5.59 2.86
C SER A 34 7.65 6.93 3.55
N ILE A 35 7.68 6.98 4.90
CA ILE A 35 7.59 8.25 5.65
C ILE A 35 8.78 9.15 5.33
N GLU A 36 10.00 8.60 5.31
CA GLU A 36 11.20 9.38 4.97
C GLU A 36 11.14 9.90 3.53
N LEU A 37 10.72 9.05 2.59
CA LEU A 37 10.56 9.44 1.19
C LEU A 37 9.59 10.63 1.06
N PHE A 38 8.43 10.55 1.70
CA PHE A 38 7.44 11.62 1.65
C PHE A 38 7.94 12.92 2.27
N LYS A 39 8.68 12.85 3.39
CA LYS A 39 9.35 14.04 3.96
C LYS A 39 10.33 14.66 2.96
N ARG A 40 11.14 13.85 2.27
CA ARG A 40 12.09 14.33 1.24
C ARG A 40 11.40 14.95 0.03
N GLN A 41 10.19 14.48 -0.31
CA GLN A 41 9.35 15.07 -1.36
C GLN A 41 8.63 16.36 -0.92
N GLY A 42 8.81 16.79 0.33
CA GLY A 42 8.20 18.00 0.87
C GLY A 42 6.78 17.82 1.39
N ILE A 43 6.35 16.58 1.67
CA ILE A 43 5.08 16.34 2.36
C ILE A 43 5.20 16.78 3.81
N ASP A 44 4.35 17.72 4.19
CA ASP A 44 4.19 18.22 5.56
C ASP A 44 3.11 17.42 6.29
N PHE A 45 3.53 16.48 7.12
CA PHE A 45 2.64 15.61 7.89
C PHE A 45 1.86 16.35 8.98
N GLU A 46 2.45 17.37 9.61
CA GLU A 46 1.76 18.15 10.64
C GLU A 46 0.65 19.00 10.03
N LYS A 47 0.93 19.64 8.89
CA LYS A 47 -0.10 20.36 8.13
C LYS A 47 -1.21 19.43 7.65
N ASN A 48 -0.88 18.23 7.17
CA ASN A 48 -1.89 17.24 6.76
C ASN A 48 -2.73 16.75 7.95
N LYS A 49 -2.16 16.67 9.15
CA LYS A 49 -2.89 16.31 10.37
C LYS A 49 -3.83 17.43 10.83
N GLU A 50 -3.41 18.69 10.74
CA GLU A 50 -4.20 19.85 11.15
C GLU A 50 -5.25 20.26 10.10
N LYS A 51 -4.89 20.22 8.82
CA LYS A 51 -5.65 20.80 7.68
C LYS A 51 -5.90 19.78 6.56
N GLY A 52 -5.81 18.50 6.88
CA GLY A 52 -6.08 17.42 5.93
C GLY A 52 -7.48 17.50 5.37
N ILE A 53 -7.65 17.03 4.14
CA ILE A 53 -8.95 16.91 3.50
C ILE A 53 -9.57 15.59 3.94
N ASP A 54 -10.80 15.62 4.47
CA ASP A 54 -11.54 14.41 4.75
C ASP A 54 -11.80 13.62 3.45
N SER A 55 -11.41 12.34 3.45
CA SER A 55 -11.43 11.53 2.22
C SER A 55 -12.86 11.21 1.77
N LYS A 56 -13.81 11.12 2.70
CA LYS A 56 -15.22 10.84 2.40
C LYS A 56 -15.87 12.06 1.76
N ASP A 57 -15.62 13.24 2.30
CA ASP A 57 -16.12 14.49 1.74
C ASP A 57 -15.50 14.77 0.35
N PHE A 58 -14.19 14.52 0.20
CA PHE A 58 -13.51 14.61 -1.09
C PHE A 58 -14.12 13.67 -2.13
N ALA A 59 -14.34 12.40 -1.77
CA ALA A 59 -14.96 11.41 -2.65
C ALA A 59 -16.40 11.81 -3.05
N LYS A 60 -17.18 12.32 -2.10
CA LYS A 60 -18.52 12.84 -2.38
C LYS A 60 -18.47 14.00 -3.38
N LYS A 61 -17.53 14.95 -3.21
CA LYS A 61 -17.35 16.05 -4.17
C LYS A 61 -16.98 15.54 -5.56
N PHE A 62 -16.09 14.56 -5.67
CA PHE A 62 -15.75 13.95 -6.97
C PHE A 62 -16.98 13.36 -7.68
N TRP A 63 -17.84 12.66 -6.94
CA TRP A 63 -19.11 12.15 -7.44
C TRP A 63 -20.07 13.26 -7.85
N ASP A 64 -20.27 14.25 -6.97
CA ASP A 64 -21.16 15.39 -7.20
C ASP A 64 -20.69 16.23 -8.39
N TYR A 65 -19.38 16.36 -8.62
CA TYR A 65 -18.85 17.04 -9.80
C TYR A 65 -18.83 16.15 -11.04
N GLY A 66 -19.35 14.91 -10.98
CA GLY A 66 -19.41 14.01 -12.14
C GLY A 66 -18.03 13.64 -12.71
N LEU A 67 -16.95 13.84 -11.94
CA LEU A 67 -15.58 13.54 -12.36
C LEU A 67 -15.30 12.03 -12.37
N VAL A 68 -16.18 11.25 -11.75
CA VAL A 68 -16.15 9.80 -11.72
C VAL A 68 -17.43 9.23 -12.31
N PHE A 69 -17.32 8.06 -12.94
CA PHE A 69 -18.44 7.30 -13.52
C PHE A 69 -19.30 8.02 -14.56
N ASN A 70 -18.85 9.17 -15.09
CA ASN A 70 -19.60 9.99 -16.04
C ASN A 70 -21.07 10.22 -15.62
N SER A 71 -21.28 10.54 -14.34
CA SER A 71 -22.61 10.62 -13.73
C SER A 71 -23.42 11.87 -14.14
N TYR A 72 -22.89 12.72 -15.00
CA TYR A 72 -23.61 13.90 -15.52
C TYR A 72 -24.97 13.55 -16.15
N GLY A 73 -25.11 12.35 -16.72
CA GLY A 73 -26.38 11.86 -17.29
C GLY A 73 -27.39 11.31 -16.28
N LEU A 74 -27.04 11.17 -14.99
CA LEU A 74 -27.92 10.59 -13.96
C LEU A 74 -28.60 11.64 -13.07
N LYS A 75 -28.17 12.91 -13.15
CA LYS A 75 -28.71 14.00 -12.33
C LYS A 75 -30.06 14.56 -12.81
N SER A 76 -30.55 14.15 -13.99
CA SER A 76 -31.82 14.63 -14.54
C SER A 76 -33.03 13.76 -14.16
N ILE A 77 -32.86 12.71 -13.35
CA ILE A 77 -33.92 11.72 -13.07
C ILE A 77 -34.28 11.65 -11.57
N THR A 78 -34.13 12.74 -10.82
CA THR A 78 -34.63 12.86 -9.44
C THR A 78 -35.15 14.27 -9.23
#